data_AF-A0A6M3XKM5-F1
#
_entry.id   AF-A0A6M3XKM5-F1
#
_cell.length_a   1.000
_cell.length_b   1.000
_cell.length_c   1.000
_cell.angle_alpha   90.00
_cell.angle_beta   90.00
_cell.angle_gamma   90.00
#
_symmetry.space_group_name_H-M   'P 1'
#
loop_
_entity.id
_entity.type
_entity.pdbx_description
1 polymer ?
#
loop_
_entity_poly.entity_id
_entity_poly.type
_entity_poly.pdbx_seq_one_letter_code
_entity_poly.pdbx_strand_id
1 'polypeptide(L)' 'MSKPYVLNEKQRNQAQSKWMAAQLAQKEFQTFMAGMMAGLGLDGDWNLNTDTWTFEPIEKPKEKAIGE' A
#
# COMPACT_ATOMS: atom_id res chain seq x y z
N MET A 1 -34.60 13.72 -6.43
CA MET A 1 -33.20 13.57 -6.90
C MET A 1 -32.35 14.57 -6.14
N SER A 2 -31.27 14.13 -5.49
CA SER A 2 -30.34 15.05 -4.80
C SER A 2 -29.36 15.65 -5.81
N LYS A 3 -29.13 16.96 -5.76
CA LYS A 3 -28.16 17.62 -6.64
C LYS A 3 -26.74 17.30 -6.15
N PRO A 4 -25.76 17.10 -7.04
CA PRO A 4 -24.37 16.86 -6.63
C PRO A 4 -23.80 18.09 -5.93
N TYR A 5 -23.09 17.88 -4.83
CA TYR A 5 -22.37 18.93 -4.12
C TYR A 5 -21.01 19.16 -4.80
N VAL A 6 -20.77 20.40 -5.24
CA VAL A 6 -19.50 20.79 -5.85
C VAL A 6 -18.64 21.48 -4.80
N LEU A 7 -17.44 20.95 -4.57
CA LEU A 7 -16.48 21.55 -3.66
C LEU A 7 -16.01 22.91 -4.18
N ASN A 8 -15.94 23.90 -3.28
CA ASN A 8 -15.29 25.18 -3.59
C ASN A 8 -13.76 25.02 -3.65
N GLU A 9 -13.06 26.05 -4.12
CA GLU A 9 -11.60 26.01 -4.30
C GLU A 9 -10.84 25.67 -3.01
N LYS A 10 -11.19 26.30 -1.89
CA LYS A 10 -10.58 26.03 -0.58
C LYS A 10 -10.75 24.57 -0.16
N GLN A 11 -11.96 24.02 -0.33
CA GLN A 11 -12.26 22.63 0.01
C GLN A 11 -11.50 21.65 -0.90
N ARG A 12 -11.41 21.94 -2.22
CA ARG A 12 -10.63 21.12 -3.16
C ARG A 12 -9.15 21.11 -2.81
N ASN A 13 -8.56 22.27 -2.56
CA ASN A 13 -7.15 22.38 -2.20
C ASN A 13 -6.85 21.63 -0.91
N GLN A 14 -7.73 21.75 0.11
CA GLN A 14 -7.59 21.00 1.35
C GLN A 14 -7.70 19.48 1.15
N ALA A 15 -8.64 19.02 0.33
CA ALA A 15 -8.79 17.60 0.01
C ALA A 15 -7.56 17.07 -0.73
N GLN A 16 -7.04 17.82 -1.70
CA GLN A 16 -5.84 17.45 -2.45
C GLN A 16 -4.61 17.37 -1.54
N SER A 17 -4.39 18.35 -0.66
CA SER A 17 -3.29 18.32 0.31
C SER A 17 -3.37 17.11 1.25
N LYS A 18 -4.57 16.79 1.77
CA LYS A 18 -4.77 15.62 2.62
C LYS A 18 -4.50 14.32 1.88
N TRP A 19 -4.94 14.22 0.64
CA TRP A 19 -4.68 13.06 -0.20
C TRP A 19 -3.19 12.87 -0.47
N MET A 20 -2.47 13.94 -0.83
CA MET A 20 -1.01 13.88 -1.00
C MET A 20 -0.29 13.48 0.28
N ALA A 21 -0.72 13.99 1.45
CA ALA A 21 -0.14 13.59 2.73
C ALA A 21 -0.38 12.10 3.04
N ALA A 22 -1.58 11.58 2.74
CA ALA A 22 -1.89 10.16 2.91
C ALA A 22 -1.05 9.27 1.99
N GLN A 23 -0.84 9.70 0.74
CA GLN A 23 0.05 8.97 -0.18
C GLN A 23 1.51 8.97 0.28
N LEU A 24 2.00 10.11 0.79
CA LEU A 24 3.35 10.18 1.33
C LEU A 24 3.51 9.26 2.53
N ALA A 25 2.57 9.28 3.48
CA ALA A 25 2.56 8.40 4.63
C ALA A 25 2.51 6.91 4.22
N GLN A 26 1.73 6.56 3.20
CA GLN A 26 1.69 5.19 2.66
C GLN A 26 3.05 4.76 2.10
N LYS A 27 3.72 5.63 1.35
CA LYS A 27 5.05 5.35 0.77
C LYS A 27 6.13 5.21 1.85
N GLU A 28 6.13 6.09 2.84
CA GLU A 28 7.06 6.02 3.97
C GLU A 28 6.85 4.73 4.76
N PHE A 29 5.59 4.37 5.01
CA PHE A 29 5.24 3.11 5.66
C PHE A 29 5.72 1.89 4.87
N GLN A 30 5.49 1.85 3.56
CA GLN A 30 5.99 0.77 2.69
C GLN A 30 7.53 0.67 2.72
N THR A 31 8.22 1.81 2.75
CA THR A 31 9.69 1.85 2.79
C THR A 31 10.23 1.33 4.12
N PHE A 32 9.64 1.77 5.24
CA PHE A 32 9.93 1.25 6.57
C PHE A 32 9.72 -0.27 6.62
N MET A 33 8.59 -0.73 6.09
CA MET A 33 8.24 -2.14 6.06
C MET A 33 9.23 -2.98 5.26
N ALA A 34 9.63 -2.53 4.07
CA ALA A 34 10.63 -3.21 3.26
C ALA A 34 11.96 -3.35 4.01
N GLY A 35 12.41 -2.30 4.70
CA GLY A 35 13.61 -2.34 5.54
C GLY A 35 13.51 -3.31 6.71
N MET A 36 12.37 -3.35 7.39
CA MET A 36 12.12 -4.29 8.49
C MET A 36 12.16 -5.75 8.02
N MET A 37 11.50 -6.06 6.90
CA MET A 37 11.46 -7.42 6.35
C MET A 37 12.85 -7.88 5.89
N ALA A 38 13.62 -7.01 5.25
CA ALA A 38 15.01 -7.29 4.89
C ALA A 38 15.89 -7.55 6.13
N GLY A 39 15.69 -6.78 7.21
CA GLY A 39 16.39 -7.00 8.48
C GLY A 39 16.06 -8.34 9.16
N LEU A 40 14.89 -8.91 8.87
CA LEU A 40 14.47 -10.23 9.34
C LEU A 40 14.91 -11.38 8.41
N GLY A 41 15.60 -11.08 7.31
CA GLY A 41 15.99 -12.09 6.30
C GLY A 41 14.82 -12.65 5.50
N LEU A 42 13.69 -11.94 5.48
CA LEU A 42 12.49 -12.31 4.73
C LEU A 42 12.59 -11.78 3.30
N ASP A 43 13.36 -12.47 2.46
CA ASP A 43 13.45 -12.19 1.03
C ASP A 43 12.16 -12.65 0.31
N GLY A 44 11.43 -11.71 -0.27
CA GLY A 44 10.19 -12.00 -1.00
C GLY A 44 9.27 -10.80 -1.15
N ASP A 45 8.24 -10.96 -1.97
CA ASP A 45 7.12 -10.03 -2.04
C ASP A 45 6.12 -10.37 -0.92
N TRP A 46 5.64 -9.37 -0.18
CA TRP A 46 4.75 -9.56 0.98
C TRP A 46 3.54 -8.64 0.90
N ASN A 47 2.36 -9.17 1.24
CA ASN A 47 1.15 -8.39 1.45
C ASN A 47 0.98 -8.08 2.95
N LEU A 48 0.54 -6.87 3.28
CA LEU A 48 0.07 -6.52 4.61
C LEU A 48 -1.44 -6.71 4.69
N ASN A 49 -1.88 -7.64 5.55
CA ASN A 49 -3.27 -7.71 5.97
C ASN A 49 -3.52 -6.64 7.05
N THR A 50 -4.23 -5.57 6.69
CA THR A 50 -4.49 -4.44 7.62
C THR A 50 -5.58 -4.71 8.65
N ASP A 51 -6.37 -5.76 8.47
CA ASP A 51 -7.40 -6.14 9.44
C ASP A 51 -6.79 -6.85 10.66
N THR A 52 -5.77 -7.68 10.42
CA THR A 52 -5.07 -8.46 11.46
C THR A 52 -3.66 -7.96 11.76
N TRP A 53 -3.15 -7.00 10.98
CA TRP A 53 -1.76 -6.51 11.05
C TRP A 53 -0.72 -7.62 10.89
N THR A 54 -0.95 -8.53 9.93
CA THR A 54 -0.05 -9.65 9.61
C THR A 54 0.55 -9.52 8.21
N PHE A 55 1.80 -9.95 8.05
CA PHE A 55 2.44 -10.06 6.74
C PHE A 55 2.23 -11.46 6.18
N GLU A 56 1.67 -11.51 4.97
CA GLU A 56 1.43 -12.74 4.23
C GLU A 56 2.36 -12.77 3.01
N PRO A 57 3.10 -13.87 2.78
CA PRO A 57 3.95 -13.97 1.60
C PRO A 57 3.09 -13.94 0.35
N ILE A 58 3.49 -13.14 -0.65
CA ILE A 58 2.91 -13.22 -1.97
C ILE A 58 3.50 -14.45 -2.63
N GLU A 59 2.74 -15.55 -2.63
CA GLU A 59 3.12 -16.73 -3.39
C GLU A 59 3.19 -16.36 -4.88
N LYS A 60 4.40 -16.23 -5.42
CA LYS A 60 4.58 -16.28 -6.87
C LYS A 60 4.07 -17.65 -7.33
N PRO A 61 3.24 -17.74 -8.38
CA PRO A 61 2.88 -19.03 -8.92
C PRO A 61 4.19 -19.76 -9.23
N LYS A 62 4.39 -20.93 -8.61
CA LYS A 62 5.52 -21.80 -8.94
C LYS A 62 5.44 -22.04 -10.43
N GLU A 63 6.33 -21.39 -11.18
CA GLU A 63 6.57 -21.73 -12.57
C GLU A 63 6.92 -23.21 -12.55
N LYS A 64 5.99 -24.07 -13.01
CA LYS A 64 6.22 -25.50 -13.10
C LYS A 64 7.52 -25.65 -13.88
N ALA A 65 8.56 -26.14 -13.24
CA ALA A 65 9.78 -26.55 -13.92
C ALA A 65 9.36 -27.61 -14.96
N ILE A 66 9.29 -27.21 -16.23
CA ILE A 66 9.19 -28.15 -17.35
C ILE A 66 10.63 -28.51 -17.68
N GLY A 67 11.06 -29.71 -17.28
CA GLY A 67 12.33 -30.29 -17.72
C GLY A 67 13.00 -31.16 -16.65
N GLU A 68 12.50 -32.38 -16.49
CA GLU A 68 13.33 -33.55 -16.20
C GLU A 68 13.89 -34.11 -17.51
#